data_AF-R1F940-F1
#
_entry.id   AF-R1F940-F1
#
_cell.length_a   1.000
_cell.length_b   1.000
_cell.length_c   1.000
_cell.angle_alpha   90.00
_cell.angle_beta   90.00
_cell.angle_gamma   90.00
#
_symmetry.space_group_name_H-M   'P 1'
#
loop_
_entity.id
_entity.type
_entity.pdbx_description
1 polymer ?
#
loop_
_entity_poly.entity_id
_entity_poly.type
_entity_poly.pdbx_seq_one_letter_code
_entity_poly.pdbx_strand_id
1 'polypeptide(L)'
;MPGDCRDLALLVSDLHTHIHIAFELKPATLLKVFDKADAWRRPERFAQLLDACRADFHGRTGFEERVYAEPDYVAQALAAAQAVPVKEIVAAGFKGEEIREQLAKRRLDAISRVRDEWTFLDEA
;
A
#
# COMPACT_ATOMS: atom_id res chain seq x y z
N MET A 1 -20.15 -17.94 7.00
CA MET A 1 -19.51 -16.67 6.59
C MET A 1 -19.26 -16.75 5.11
N PRO A 2 -19.67 -15.77 4.29
CA PRO A 2 -19.28 -15.70 2.88
C PRO A 2 -17.75 -15.77 2.76
N GLY A 3 -17.24 -16.40 1.70
CA GLY A 3 -15.79 -16.58 1.51
C GLY A 3 -15.00 -15.26 1.54
N ASP A 4 -15.58 -14.22 0.95
CA ASP A 4 -14.94 -12.89 0.86
C ASP A 4 -14.74 -12.25 2.24
N CYS A 5 -15.69 -12.39 3.17
CA CYS A 5 -15.54 -11.89 4.53
C CYS A 5 -14.41 -12.59 5.28
N ARG A 6 -14.28 -13.92 5.10
CA ARG A 6 -13.20 -14.69 5.73
C ARG A 6 -11.84 -14.25 5.20
N ASP A 7 -11.71 -14.13 3.89
CA ASP A 7 -10.45 -13.78 3.25
C ASP A 7 -10.02 -12.35 3.58
N LEU A 8 -10.96 -11.40 3.64
CA LEU A 8 -10.69 -10.05 4.11
C LEU A 8 -10.27 -10.04 5.59
N ALA A 9 -10.96 -10.78 6.47
CA ALA A 9 -10.62 -10.83 7.89
C ALA A 9 -9.21 -11.39 8.15
N LEU A 10 -8.80 -12.42 7.40
CA LEU A 10 -7.44 -12.95 7.46
C LEU A 10 -6.42 -11.91 7.00
N LEU A 11 -6.71 -11.19 5.92
CA LEU A 11 -5.85 -10.15 5.40
C LEU A 11 -5.68 -8.99 6.40
N VAL A 12 -6.78 -8.51 6.99
CA VAL A 12 -6.77 -7.46 8.02
C VAL A 12 -5.95 -7.90 9.22
N SER A 13 -6.20 -9.11 9.72
CA SER A 13 -5.48 -9.65 10.89
C SER A 13 -3.97 -9.68 10.68
N ASP A 14 -3.52 -9.98 9.46
CA ASP A 14 -2.11 -10.09 9.10
C ASP A 14 -1.45 -8.72 8.81
N LEU A 15 -2.19 -7.78 8.22
CA LEU A 15 -1.61 -6.53 7.69
C LEU A 15 -1.99 -5.25 8.43
N HIS A 16 -3.04 -5.23 9.26
CA HIS A 16 -3.52 -3.99 9.88
C HIS A 16 -2.43 -3.23 10.65
N THR A 17 -1.55 -3.92 11.39
CA THR A 17 -0.44 -3.26 12.09
C THR A 17 0.50 -2.53 11.13
N HIS A 18 0.78 -3.11 9.96
CA HIS A 18 1.61 -2.47 8.94
C HIS A 18 0.96 -1.19 8.39
N ILE A 19 -0.37 -1.16 8.30
CA ILE A 19 -1.10 0.05 7.92
C ILE A 19 -1.01 1.08 9.04
N HIS A 20 -1.22 0.68 10.29
CA HIS A 20 -1.13 1.57 11.47
C HIS A 20 0.23 2.21 11.68
N ILE A 21 1.32 1.55 11.26
CA ILE A 21 2.69 2.10 11.37
C ILE A 21 3.27 2.53 10.02
N ALA A 22 2.42 2.78 9.01
CA ALA A 22 2.87 2.93 7.62
C ALA A 22 3.96 4.00 7.43
N PHE A 23 3.91 5.10 8.18
CA PHE A 23 4.93 6.16 8.13
C PHE A 23 6.32 5.71 8.62
N GLU A 24 6.37 4.70 9.50
CA GLU A 24 7.63 4.13 10.01
C GLU A 24 8.22 3.09 9.05
N LEU A 25 7.45 2.62 8.07
CA LEU A 25 7.87 1.55 7.17
C LEU A 25 8.84 2.06 6.11
N LYS A 26 9.83 1.21 5.78
CA LYS A 26 10.63 1.38 4.57
C LYS A 26 9.73 1.18 3.33
N PRO A 27 9.95 1.93 2.23
CA PRO A 27 9.26 1.73 0.95
C PRO A 27 9.27 0.27 0.47
N ALA A 28 10.40 -0.43 0.70
CA ALA A 28 10.53 -1.85 0.35
C ALA A 28 9.64 -2.76 1.19
N THR A 29 9.33 -2.40 2.44
CA THR A 29 8.37 -3.12 3.26
C THR A 29 6.95 -2.89 2.76
N LEU A 30 6.61 -1.65 2.39
CA LEU A 30 5.29 -1.32 1.86
C LEU A 30 5.04 -2.01 0.50
N LEU A 31 6.06 -2.12 -0.36
CA LEU A 31 5.97 -2.92 -1.58
C LEU A 31 5.62 -4.39 -1.30
N LYS A 32 6.26 -4.99 -0.28
CA LYS A 32 5.95 -6.37 0.15
C LYS A 32 4.53 -6.51 0.71
N VAL A 33 4.02 -5.47 1.39
CA VAL A 33 2.62 -5.43 1.86
C VAL A 33 1.67 -5.50 0.66
N PHE A 34 1.93 -4.74 -0.40
CA PHE A 34 1.12 -4.77 -1.63
C PHE A 34 1.16 -6.12 -2.33
N ASP A 35 2.34 -6.74 -2.43
CA ASP A 35 2.49 -8.09 -2.97
C ASP A 35 1.72 -9.13 -2.15
N LYS A 36 1.88 -9.10 -0.84
CA LYS A 36 1.23 -10.03 0.09
C LYS A 36 -0.30 -9.89 0.10
N ALA A 37 -0.80 -8.67 -0.05
CA ALA A 37 -2.23 -8.41 -0.13
C ALA A 37 -2.86 -8.74 -1.49
N ASP A 38 -2.04 -9.05 -2.50
CA ASP A 38 -2.45 -9.20 -3.90
C ASP A 38 -3.10 -7.93 -4.46
N ALA A 39 -2.62 -6.76 -4.01
CA ALA A 39 -3.22 -5.45 -4.32
C ALA A 39 -3.18 -5.12 -5.82
N TRP A 40 -2.28 -5.74 -6.58
CA TRP A 40 -2.17 -5.56 -8.03
C TRP A 40 -3.34 -6.18 -8.80
N ARG A 41 -3.87 -7.30 -8.32
CA ARG A 41 -4.98 -8.03 -8.97
C ARG A 41 -6.32 -7.77 -8.30
N ARG A 42 -6.31 -7.41 -7.02
CA ARG A 42 -7.50 -7.17 -6.20
C ARG A 42 -7.40 -5.82 -5.47
N PRO A 43 -7.30 -4.69 -6.20
CA PRO A 43 -7.21 -3.37 -5.59
C PRO A 43 -8.39 -3.09 -4.65
N GLU A 44 -9.59 -3.56 -5.01
CA GLU A 44 -10.79 -3.29 -4.20
C GLU A 44 -10.77 -4.01 -2.85
N ARG A 45 -10.15 -5.18 -2.78
CA ARG A 45 -9.94 -5.88 -1.49
C ARG A 45 -8.91 -5.16 -0.64
N PHE A 46 -7.90 -4.52 -1.26
CA PHE A 46 -6.94 -3.70 -0.54
C PHE A 46 -7.60 -2.41 -0.03
N ALA A 47 -8.49 -1.77 -0.81
CA ALA A 47 -9.29 -0.65 -0.33
C ALA A 47 -10.14 -1.03 0.90
N GLN A 48 -10.79 -2.21 0.87
CA GLN A 48 -11.52 -2.73 2.03
C GLN A 48 -10.64 -2.98 3.26
N LEU A 49 -9.38 -3.40 3.08
CA LEU A 49 -8.40 -3.50 4.17
C LEU A 49 -8.14 -2.13 4.80
N LEU A 50 -7.98 -1.08 3.99
CA LEU A 50 -7.78 0.29 4.48
C LEU A 50 -9.02 0.80 5.23
N ASP A 51 -10.23 0.57 4.70
CA ASP A 51 -11.48 0.93 5.37
C ASP A 51 -11.63 0.20 6.72
N ALA A 52 -11.27 -1.08 6.79
CA ALA A 52 -11.27 -1.83 8.04
C ALA A 52 -10.27 -1.24 9.06
N CYS A 53 -9.10 -0.78 8.62
CA CYS A 53 -8.13 -0.12 9.49
C CYS A 53 -8.66 1.23 10.01
N ARG A 54 -9.37 2.00 9.18
CA ARG A 54 -10.04 3.23 9.64
C ARG A 54 -11.08 2.93 10.71
N ALA A 55 -11.93 1.92 10.48
CA ALA A 55 -12.92 1.50 11.45
C ALA A 55 -12.30 1.01 12.77
N ASP A 56 -11.19 0.25 12.71
CA ASP A 56 -10.43 -0.19 13.89
C ASP A 56 -9.84 0.98 14.69
N PHE A 57 -9.27 1.98 14.00
CA PHE A 57 -8.68 3.15 14.66
C PHE A 57 -9.75 4.03 15.33
N HIS A 58 -10.82 4.39 14.61
CA HIS A 58 -11.88 5.27 15.10
C HIS A 58 -12.86 4.59 16.07
N GLY A 59 -12.90 3.26 16.08
CA GLY A 59 -13.74 2.50 17.02
C GLY A 59 -13.29 2.58 18.49
N ARG A 60 -12.12 3.17 18.76
CA ARG A 60 -11.58 3.37 20.11
C ARG A 60 -12.14 4.66 20.70
N THR A 61 -12.65 4.60 21.93
CA THR A 61 -13.17 5.80 22.62
C THR A 61 -12.11 6.91 22.68
N GLY A 62 -12.46 8.10 22.22
CA GLY A 62 -11.57 9.26 22.15
C GLY A 62 -10.72 9.35 20.87
N PHE A 63 -11.00 8.50 19.86
CA PHE A 63 -10.34 8.48 18.55
C PHE A 63 -11.30 8.80 17.39
N GLU A 64 -12.57 9.08 17.69
CA GLU A 64 -13.64 9.27 16.71
C GLU A 64 -13.29 10.35 15.68
N GLU A 65 -12.67 11.45 16.14
CA GLU A 65 -12.30 12.61 15.31
C GLU A 65 -10.78 12.77 15.14
N ARG A 66 -9.97 11.78 15.59
CA ARG A 66 -8.52 11.86 15.45
C ARG A 66 -8.12 11.65 14.00
N VAL A 67 -7.19 12.47 13.52
CA VAL A 67 -6.61 12.29 12.18
C VAL A 67 -5.87 10.95 12.13
N TYR A 68 -6.17 10.17 11.10
CA TYR A 68 -5.53 8.89 10.78
C TYR A 68 -5.18 8.89 9.29
N ALA A 69 -3.97 9.37 8.99
CA ALA A 69 -3.53 9.70 7.63
C ALA A 69 -2.80 8.53 6.95
N GLU A 70 -2.40 7.52 7.71
CA GLU A 70 -1.66 6.35 7.25
C GLU A 70 -2.39 5.62 6.11
N PRO A 71 -3.71 5.35 6.16
CA PRO A 71 -4.39 4.69 5.05
C PRO A 71 -4.40 5.54 3.77
N ASP A 72 -4.47 6.87 3.89
CA ASP A 72 -4.42 7.78 2.73
C ASP A 72 -3.04 7.77 2.08
N TYR A 73 -1.97 7.82 2.89
CA TYR A 73 -0.60 7.65 2.42
C TYR A 73 -0.41 6.30 1.72
N VAL A 74 -0.87 5.21 2.33
CA VAL A 74 -0.75 3.86 1.76
C VAL A 74 -1.51 3.74 0.44
N ALA A 75 -2.71 4.33 0.35
CA ALA A 75 -3.51 4.36 -0.89
C ALA A 75 -2.77 5.12 -2.01
N GLN A 76 -2.21 6.29 -1.71
CA GLN A 76 -1.43 7.07 -2.68
C GLN A 76 -0.17 6.33 -3.13
N ALA A 77 0.54 5.67 -2.21
CA ALA A 77 1.73 4.87 -2.53
C ALA A 77 1.38 3.69 -3.46
N LEU A 78 0.25 3.02 -3.24
CA LEU A 78 -0.23 1.95 -4.13
C LEU A 78 -0.56 2.50 -5.51
N ALA A 79 -1.29 3.62 -5.59
CA ALA A 79 -1.66 4.25 -6.85
C ALA A 79 -0.42 4.65 -7.68
N ALA A 80 0.58 5.25 -7.04
CA ALA A 80 1.84 5.60 -7.68
C ALA A 80 2.61 4.37 -8.20
N ALA A 81 2.65 3.28 -7.42
CA ALA A 81 3.27 2.03 -7.84
C ALA A 81 2.50 1.34 -8.99
N GLN A 82 1.17 1.42 -9.01
CA GLN A 82 0.34 0.89 -10.09
C GLN A 82 0.50 1.67 -11.39
N ALA A 83 0.77 2.97 -11.31
CA ALA A 83 0.98 3.83 -12.47
C ALA A 83 2.31 3.57 -13.22
N VAL A 84 3.21 2.72 -12.69
CA VAL A 84 4.50 2.43 -13.32
C VAL A 84 4.29 1.75 -14.69
N PRO A 85 4.78 2.37 -15.80
CA PRO A 85 4.49 1.90 -17.15
C PRO A 85 5.39 0.72 -17.54
N VAL A 86 4.84 -0.50 -17.46
CA VAL A 86 5.54 -1.74 -17.87
C VAL A 86 6.03 -1.67 -19.32
N LYS A 87 5.28 -0.98 -20.20
CA LYS A 87 5.64 -0.82 -21.62
C LYS A 87 7.00 -0.15 -21.80
N GLU A 88 7.35 0.82 -20.97
CA GLU A 88 8.65 1.50 -21.04
C GLU A 88 9.81 0.60 -20.62
N ILE A 89 9.55 -0.34 -19.70
CA ILE A 89 10.55 -1.34 -19.29
C ILE A 89 10.84 -2.27 -20.46
N VAL A 90 9.79 -2.75 -21.14
CA VAL A 90 9.93 -3.61 -22.32
C VAL A 90 10.62 -2.84 -23.46
N ALA A 91 10.26 -1.58 -23.69
CA ALA A 91 10.86 -0.75 -24.73
C ALA A 91 12.35 -0.45 -24.46
N ALA A 92 12.76 -0.41 -23.19
CA ALA A 92 14.16 -0.28 -22.79
C ALA A 92 14.99 -1.56 -23.03
N GLY A 93 14.37 -2.65 -23.51
CA GLY A 93 15.07 -3.85 -23.97
C GLY A 93 15.18 -4.98 -22.94
N PHE A 94 14.65 -4.80 -21.73
CA PHE A 94 14.61 -5.84 -20.70
C PHE A 94 13.68 -6.99 -21.08
N LYS A 95 14.04 -8.23 -20.73
CA LYS A 95 13.29 -9.43 -21.13
C LYS A 95 13.10 -10.42 -19.98
N GLY A 96 12.03 -11.20 -20.06
CA GLY A 96 11.77 -12.28 -19.11
C GLY A 96 11.74 -11.79 -17.66
N GLU A 97 12.57 -12.39 -16.81
CA GLU A 97 12.64 -12.07 -15.37
C GLU A 97 13.12 -10.63 -15.11
N GLU A 98 13.95 -10.07 -16.00
CA GLU A 98 14.46 -8.70 -15.85
C GLU A 98 13.32 -7.66 -15.86
N ILE A 99 12.22 -7.94 -16.56
CA ILE A 99 11.04 -7.06 -16.56
C ILE A 99 10.45 -6.96 -15.16
N ARG A 100 10.39 -8.08 -14.42
CA ARG A 100 9.86 -8.12 -13.05
C ARG A 100 10.76 -7.36 -12.09
N GLU A 101 12.06 -7.57 -12.20
CA GLU A 101 13.05 -6.87 -11.36
C GLU A 101 13.00 -5.35 -11.59
N GLN A 102 12.97 -4.92 -12.85
CA GLN A 102 12.86 -3.49 -13.20
C GLN A 102 11.52 -2.91 -12.77
N LEU A 103 10.42 -3.65 -12.88
CA LEU A 103 9.11 -3.20 -12.43
C LEU A 103 9.09 -3.02 -10.92
N ALA A 104 9.62 -3.99 -10.17
CA ALA A 104 9.75 -3.88 -8.72
C ALA A 104 10.61 -2.68 -8.30
N LYS A 105 11.75 -2.47 -8.98
CA LYS A 105 12.62 -1.32 -8.73
C LYS A 105 11.91 0.01 -8.98
N ARG A 106 11.24 0.17 -10.13
CA ARG A 106 10.52 1.41 -10.45
C ARG A 106 9.32 1.65 -9.53
N ARG A 107 8.63 0.60 -9.09
CA ARG A 107 7.58 0.69 -8.06
C ARG A 107 8.14 1.15 -6.73
N LEU A 108 9.27 0.60 -6.31
CA LEU A 108 9.96 1.02 -5.09
C LEU A 108 10.33 2.50 -5.15
N ASP A 109 10.86 2.97 -6.28
CA ASP A 109 11.19 4.38 -6.48
C ASP A 109 9.94 5.27 -6.39
N ALA A 110 8.82 4.84 -6.99
CA ALA A 110 7.54 5.55 -6.92
C ALA A 110 7.02 5.66 -5.47
N ILE A 111 7.06 4.55 -4.71
CA ILE A 111 6.67 4.54 -3.30
C ILE A 111 7.59 5.44 -2.47
N SER A 112 8.89 5.44 -2.74
CA SER A 112 9.83 6.31 -2.03
C SER A 112 9.50 7.79 -2.23
N ARG A 113 9.17 8.20 -3.46
CA ARG A 113 8.78 9.60 -3.74
C ARG A 113 7.54 10.01 -2.97
N VAL A 114 6.50 9.16 -2.98
CA VAL A 114 5.28 9.43 -2.20
C VAL A 114 5.62 9.56 -0.72
N ARG A 115 6.43 8.65 -0.17
CA ARG A 115 6.86 8.77 1.23
C ARG A 115 7.54 10.10 1.51
N ASP A 116 8.47 10.51 0.66
CA ASP A 116 9.23 11.75 0.86
C ASP A 116 8.31 13.00 0.76
N GLU A 117 7.30 12.98 -0.13
CA GLU A 117 6.25 14.00 -0.21
C GLU A 117 5.42 14.09 1.08
N TRP A 118 5.06 12.95 1.66
CA TRP A 118 4.30 12.88 2.91
C TRP A 118 5.14 13.24 4.13
N THR A 119 6.44 12.92 4.15
CA THR A 119 7.36 13.36 5.21
C THR A 119 7.51 14.88 5.22
N PHE A 120 7.55 15.52 4.05
CA PHE A 120 7.64 16.98 3.95
C PHE A 120 6.37 17.70 4.44
N LEU A 121 5.21 17.04 4.41
CA LEU A 121 3.95 17.59 4.92
C LEU A 121 3.82 17.57 6.45
N ASP A 122 4.60 16.72 7.14
CA ASP A 122 4.56 16.60 8.60
C ASP A 122 5.49 17.62 9.29
N GLU A 123 6.44 18.21 8.53
CA GLU A 123 7.38 19.23 9.00
C GLU A 123 6.95 20.68 8.69
N ALA A 124 5.84 20.89 7.96
CA ALA A 124 5.35 22.18 7.48
C ALA A 124 4.14 22.70 8.27
#